data_AF-A0A2Z2H2X4-F1
#
_entry.id   AF-A0A2Z2H2X4-F1
#
_cell.length_a   1.000
_cell.length_b   1.000
_cell.length_c   1.000
_cell.angle_alpha   90.00
_cell.angle_beta   90.00
_cell.angle_gamma   90.00
#
_symmetry.space_group_name_H-M   'P 1'
#
loop_
_entity.id
_entity.type
_entity.pdbx_description
1 polymer ?
#
loop_
_entity_poly.entity_id
_entity_poly.type
_entity_poly.pdbx_seq_one_letter_code
_entity_poly.pdbx_strand_id
1 'polypeptide(L)'
;MTSASRTTRAVMLGQNPDFRLYLDHAVRARKGLTHDVVPDGTHSETDAADFIRKACGVNSRARLDSSHSAAQMFDRIVSDYQAWKRRQGRAGR
;
A
#
# COMPACT_ATOMS: atom_id res chain seq x y z
N MET A 1 1.89 -14.23 -21.81
CA MET A 1 2.20 -13.70 -20.47
C MET A 1 0.89 -13.56 -19.72
N THR A 2 0.58 -14.47 -18.79
CA THR A 2 -0.59 -14.34 -17.91
C THR A 2 -0.37 -13.11 -17.05
N SER A 3 -1.00 -11.99 -17.41
CA SER A 3 -0.96 -10.76 -16.61
C SER A 3 -1.48 -11.11 -15.22
N ALA A 4 -0.63 -11.04 -14.20
CA ALA A 4 -1.05 -11.27 -12.83
C ALA A 4 -2.21 -10.32 -12.52
N SER A 5 -3.33 -10.88 -12.09
CA SER A 5 -4.53 -10.15 -11.69
C SER A 5 -4.20 -9.12 -10.59
N ARG A 6 -4.93 -8.01 -10.54
CA ARG A 6 -4.72 -6.97 -9.52
C ARG A 6 -4.92 -7.55 -8.12
N THR A 7 -5.80 -8.53 -7.99
CA THR A 7 -5.96 -9.32 -6.77
C THR A 7 -4.63 -9.93 -6.30
N THR A 8 -3.92 -10.63 -7.19
CA THR A 8 -2.62 -11.26 -6.89
C THR A 8 -1.55 -10.22 -6.58
N ARG A 9 -1.51 -9.13 -7.36
CA ARG A 9 -0.57 -8.01 -7.11
C ARG A 9 -0.81 -7.36 -5.74
N ALA A 10 -2.06 -7.19 -5.32
CA ALA A 10 -2.40 -6.64 -4.01
C ALA A 10 -1.94 -7.55 -2.87
N VAL A 11 -2.05 -8.87 -3.02
CA VAL A 11 -1.52 -9.84 -2.06
C VAL A 11 0.00 -9.73 -1.96
N MET A 12 0.69 -9.80 -3.10
CA MET A 12 2.15 -9.68 -3.15
C MET A 12 2.65 -8.34 -2.57
N LEU A 13 1.89 -7.25 -2.78
CA LEU A 13 2.21 -5.94 -2.24
C LEU A 13 2.08 -5.89 -0.71
N GLY A 14 1.03 -6.48 -0.14
CA GLY A 14 0.86 -6.56 1.33
C GLY A 14 1.90 -7.44 2.02
N GLN A 15 2.44 -8.43 1.31
CA GLN A 15 3.55 -9.27 1.76
C GLN A 15 4.89 -8.54 1.76
N ASN A 16 5.00 -7.43 1.03
CA ASN A 16 6.25 -6.68 0.93
C ASN A 16 6.50 -5.84 2.20
N PRO A 17 7.60 -6.05 2.93
CA PRO A 17 7.94 -5.26 4.11
C PRO A 17 8.13 -3.76 3.79
N ASP A 18 8.67 -3.42 2.62
CA ASP A 18 8.82 -2.01 2.21
C ASP A 18 7.47 -1.29 2.09
N PHE A 19 6.44 -2.01 1.67
CA PHE A 19 5.10 -1.44 1.56
C PHE A 19 4.49 -1.21 2.94
N ARG A 20 4.79 -2.07 3.92
CA ARG A 20 4.34 -1.89 5.31
C ARG A 20 4.99 -0.64 5.93
N LEU A 21 6.28 -0.44 5.69
CA LEU A 21 6.99 0.79 6.09
C LEU A 21 6.40 2.05 5.44
N TYR A 22 6.02 1.96 4.17
CA TYR A 22 5.30 3.04 3.51
C TYR A 22 3.97 3.37 4.20
N LEU A 23 3.23 2.37 4.69
CA LEU A 23 1.98 2.60 5.41
C LEU A 23 2.22 3.28 6.75
N ASP A 24 3.24 2.88 7.51
CA ASP A 24 3.65 3.56 8.73
C ASP A 24 3.89 5.05 8.45
N HIS A 25 4.69 5.35 7.43
CA HIS A 25 4.99 6.72 7.02
C HIS A 25 3.76 7.49 6.51
N ALA A 26 2.89 6.84 5.73
CA ALA A 26 1.68 7.45 5.21
C ALA A 26 0.68 7.78 6.33
N VAL A 27 0.55 6.91 7.33
CA VAL A 27 -0.30 7.14 8.52
C VAL A 27 0.25 8.30 9.34
N ARG A 28 1.58 8.33 9.59
CA ARG A 28 2.25 9.46 10.25
C ARG A 28 1.97 10.77 9.54
N ALA A 29 2.21 10.83 8.24
CA ALA A 29 2.01 12.04 7.45
C ALA A 29 0.55 12.51 7.43
N ARG A 30 -0.41 11.58 7.34
CA ARG A 30 -1.85 11.90 7.30
C ARG A 30 -2.42 12.35 8.64
N LYS A 31 -1.95 11.73 9.73
CA LYS A 31 -2.44 12.01 11.08
C LYS A 31 -1.57 13.00 11.85
N GLY A 32 -0.47 13.48 11.25
CA GLY A 32 0.51 14.34 11.94
C GLY A 32 1.20 13.65 13.10
N LEU A 33 1.37 12.32 13.04
CA LEU A 33 1.99 11.54 14.13
C LEU A 33 3.50 11.46 13.95
N THR A 34 4.22 11.37 15.06
CA THR A 34 5.67 11.17 15.08
C THR A 34 6.03 9.69 15.03
N HIS A 35 7.31 9.40 14.77
CA HIS A 35 7.84 8.04 14.76
C HIS A 35 7.64 7.31 16.10
N ASP A 36 7.65 8.02 17.23
CA ASP A 36 7.42 7.45 18.55
C ASP A 36 6.01 6.86 18.72
N VAL A 37 5.01 7.44 18.05
CA VAL A 37 3.60 7.01 18.16
C VAL A 37 3.29 5.85 17.22
N VAL A 38 3.87 5.86 16.03
CA VAL A 38 3.74 4.78 15.06
C VAL A 38 5.14 4.38 14.68
N PRO A 39 5.79 3.41 15.33
CA PRO A 39 7.12 2.93 14.94
C PRO A 39 7.12 2.24 13.57
N ASP A 40 8.29 2.13 12.94
CA ASP A 40 8.44 1.35 11.71
C ASP A 40 8.17 -0.14 12.00
N GLY A 41 7.36 -0.78 11.15
CA GLY A 41 6.93 -2.17 11.33
C GLY A 41 5.68 -2.33 12.18
N THR A 42 4.92 -1.26 12.44
CA THR A 42 3.62 -1.35 13.14
C THR A 42 2.58 -2.08 12.30
N HIS A 43 2.61 -1.89 10.97
CA HIS A 43 1.62 -2.50 10.07
C HIS A 43 2.01 -3.91 9.65
N SER A 44 1.06 -4.84 9.75
CA SER A 44 1.18 -6.23 9.30
C SER A 44 0.69 -6.42 7.85
N GLU A 45 0.84 -7.64 7.31
CA GLU A 45 0.24 -8.02 6.02
C GLU A 45 -1.29 -7.79 5.99
N THR A 46 -1.94 -8.11 7.11
CA THR A 46 -3.39 -7.96 7.27
C THR A 46 -3.79 -6.50 7.19
N ASP A 47 -3.05 -5.62 7.87
CA ASP A 47 -3.29 -4.17 7.84
C ASP A 47 -3.04 -3.59 6.44
N ALA A 48 -1.99 -4.04 5.76
CA ALA A 48 -1.70 -3.61 4.40
C ALA A 48 -2.84 -3.97 3.43
N ALA A 49 -3.41 -5.16 3.60
CA ALA A 49 -4.53 -5.56 2.80
C ALA A 49 -5.84 -4.87 3.16
N ASP A 50 -6.09 -4.61 4.45
CA ASP A 50 -7.25 -3.83 4.88
C ASP A 50 -7.17 -2.40 4.33
N PHE A 51 -5.98 -1.80 4.39
CA PHE A 51 -5.70 -0.50 3.80
C PHE A 51 -6.03 -0.48 2.30
N ILE A 52 -5.55 -1.45 1.52
CA ILE A 52 -5.83 -1.52 0.08
C ILE A 52 -7.33 -1.65 -0.18
N ARG A 53 -8.04 -2.51 0.56
CA ARG A 53 -9.49 -2.71 0.45
C ARG A 53 -10.24 -1.41 0.74
N LYS A 54 -9.95 -0.79 1.89
CA LYS A 54 -10.57 0.46 2.35
C LYS A 54 -10.29 1.61 1.39
N ALA A 55 -9.04 1.76 0.95
CA ALA A 55 -8.66 2.81 0.01
C ALA A 55 -9.32 2.64 -1.36
N CYS A 56 -9.43 1.40 -1.86
CA CYS A 56 -10.09 1.09 -3.12
C CYS A 56 -11.63 1.06 -3.02
N GLY A 57 -12.21 1.23 -1.82
CA GLY A 57 -13.65 1.17 -1.60
C GLY A 57 -14.27 -0.22 -1.85
N VAL A 58 -13.49 -1.29 -1.63
CA VAL A 58 -13.95 -2.67 -1.87
C VAL A 58 -13.90 -3.50 -0.60
N ASN A 59 -14.92 -4.31 -0.36
CA ASN A 59 -14.95 -5.24 0.77
C ASN A 59 -14.10 -6.50 0.54
N SER A 60 -13.72 -6.77 -0.72
CA SER A 60 -12.95 -7.95 -1.09
C SER A 60 -11.94 -7.66 -2.19
N ARG A 61 -10.75 -8.28 -2.10
CA ARG A 61 -9.67 -8.10 -3.08
C ARG A 61 -10.08 -8.54 -4.48
N ALA A 62 -10.98 -9.53 -4.61
CA ALA A 62 -11.51 -9.99 -5.90
C ALA A 62 -12.28 -8.90 -6.67
N ARG A 63 -12.75 -7.84 -5.98
CA ARG A 63 -13.43 -6.70 -6.62
C ARG A 63 -12.46 -5.72 -7.28
N LEU A 64 -11.15 -5.85 -7.04
CA LEU A 64 -10.13 -5.03 -7.70
C LEU A 64 -10.07 -5.26 -9.21
N ASP A 65 -10.38 -6.49 -9.66
CA ASP A 65 -10.34 -6.84 -11.08
C ASP A 65 -11.64 -6.53 -11.81
N SER A 66 -12.77 -6.44 -11.10
CA SER A 66 -14.10 -6.17 -11.70
C SER A 66 -14.49 -4.69 -11.68
N SER A 67 -13.86 -3.85 -10.86
CA SER A 67 -14.19 -2.43 -10.73
C SER A 67 -13.09 -1.53 -11.30
N HIS A 68 -13.44 -0.74 -12.32
CA HIS A 68 -12.55 0.26 -12.90
C HIS A 68 -12.12 1.35 -11.90
N SER A 69 -12.98 1.72 -10.95
CA SER A 69 -12.61 2.71 -9.92
C SER A 69 -11.62 2.14 -8.92
N ALA A 70 -11.83 0.89 -8.49
CA ALA A 70 -10.93 0.19 -7.59
C ALA A 70 -9.56 -0.05 -8.23
N ALA A 71 -9.54 -0.41 -9.52
CA ALA A 71 -8.31 -0.55 -10.31
C ALA A 71 -7.50 0.75 -10.37
N GLN A 72 -8.14 1.88 -10.72
CA GLN A 72 -7.46 3.17 -10.77
C GLN A 72 -6.90 3.60 -9.42
N MET A 73 -7.66 3.37 -8.34
CA MET A 73 -7.20 3.69 -7.00
C MET A 73 -6.02 2.81 -6.56
N PHE A 74 -6.07 1.51 -6.89
CA PHE A 74 -4.94 0.61 -6.65
C PHE A 74 -3.68 1.06 -7.39
N ASP A 75 -3.80 1.40 -8.68
CA ASP A 75 -2.68 1.86 -9.49
C ASP A 75 -2.11 3.19 -8.95
N ARG A 76 -2.95 4.07 -8.39
CA ARG A 76 -2.52 5.28 -7.68
C ARG A 76 -1.72 4.95 -6.41
N ILE A 77 -2.22 4.05 -5.56
CA ILE A 77 -1.52 3.62 -4.33
C ILE A 77 -0.14 3.05 -4.68
N VAL A 78 -0.06 2.20 -5.72
CA VAL A 78 1.20 1.63 -6.19
C VAL A 78 2.16 2.72 -6.68
N SER A 79 1.65 3.72 -7.42
CA SER A 79 2.45 4.83 -7.91
C SER A 79 3.00 5.71 -6.78
N ASP A 80 2.17 6.01 -5.78
CA ASP A 80 2.57 6.77 -4.59
C ASP A 80 3.64 6.01 -3.78
N TYR A 81 3.45 4.70 -3.58
CA TYR A 81 4.44 3.83 -2.94
C TYR A 81 5.77 3.83 -3.72
N GLN A 82 5.75 3.68 -5.05
CA GLN A 82 6.98 3.71 -5.85
C GLN A 82 7.66 5.09 -5.81
N ALA A 83 6.89 6.17 -5.76
CA ALA A 83 7.44 7.52 -5.59
C ALA A 83 8.11 7.67 -4.22
N TRP A 84 7.45 7.22 -3.14
CA TRP A 84 8.02 7.20 -1.80
C TRP A 84 9.29 6.34 -1.73
N LYS A 85 9.27 5.11 -2.28
CA LYS A 85 10.42 4.20 -2.31
C LYS A 85 11.62 4.83 -3.02
N ARG A 86 11.40 5.54 -4.12
CA ARG A 86 12.46 6.30 -4.82
C ARG A 86 13.03 7.45 -3.98
N ARG A 87 12.21 8.10 -3.15
CA ARG A 87 12.68 9.15 -2.22
C ARG A 87 13.50 8.54 -1.07
N GLN A 88 13.05 7.43 -0.49
CA GLN A 88 13.80 6.72 0.55
C GLN A 88 15.15 6.23 0.03
N GLY A 89 15.20 5.67 -1.19
CA GLY A 89 16.45 5.25 -1.82
C GLY A 89 17.41 6.40 -2.17
N ARG A 90 16.92 7.65 -2.25
CA ARG A 90 17.76 8.84 -2.41
C ARG A 90 18.19 9.47 -1.08
N ALA A 91 17.40 9.29 -0.02
CA ALA A 91 17.72 9.78 1.32
C ALA A 91 18.74 8.91 2.05
N GLY A 92 18.96 7.67 1.60
CA GLY A 92 19.95 6.74 2.14
C GLY A 92 21.32 6.78 1.46
N ARG A 93 21.73 7.89 0.84
CA ARG A 93 23.05 8.06 0.19
C ARG A 93 23.76 9.31 0.66
#